data_AF-L2GLD2-F1
#
_entry.id   AF-L2GLD2-F1
#
_cell.length_a   1.000
_cell.length_b   1.000
_cell.length_c   1.000
_cell.angle_alpha   90.00
_cell.angle_beta   90.00
_cell.angle_gamma   90.00
#
_symmetry.space_group_name_H-M   'P 1'
#
loop_
_entity.id
_entity.type
_entity.pdbx_description
1 polymer ?
#
loop_
_entity_poly.entity_id
_entity_poly.type
_entity_poly.pdbx_seq_one_letter_code
_entity_poly.pdbx_strand_id
1 'polypeptide(L)'
;MHLPCPWIEQQNSSHLLKKPRIENNLASKQKFYEEIYSTIQDIYSRAARSTSYKTLLVLDKELNELVLKNTTLFDSLKITGTEDLQMHFDGIKLIISKKIAETSKYLASRKANSASLEIELEPQRPVSFKKVVENQILEQESRSIVEAMQYEATRQRLLKIEAVQKAIHENLMLQDERIDSICTCQSSTDELYSKLNSEISIANGSFFKRAAFTIILCLTFVLIFVHIFYRCTTPQLV
;
A
#
# COMPACT_ATOMS: atom_id res chain seq x y z
N MET A 1 58.23 4.20 -29.73
CA MET A 1 58.69 2.91 -29.18
C MET A 1 57.46 2.05 -28.91
N HIS A 2 57.13 1.20 -29.87
CA HIS A 2 56.14 0.14 -29.75
C HIS A 2 56.88 -1.16 -29.52
N LEU A 3 56.56 -1.88 -28.45
CA LEU A 3 56.85 -3.30 -28.31
C LEU A 3 55.64 -3.99 -27.66
N PRO A 4 55.38 -5.27 -27.99
CA PRO A 4 54.04 -5.84 -28.09
C PRO A 4 53.72 -6.85 -26.98
N CYS A 5 52.42 -7.15 -26.84
CA CYS A 5 51.89 -8.27 -26.07
C CYS A 5 52.45 -9.61 -26.55
N PRO A 6 52.76 -10.54 -25.64
CA PRO A 6 53.12 -11.89 -26.01
C PRO A 6 52.11 -12.90 -25.43
N TRP A 7 51.47 -13.63 -26.36
CA TRP A 7 50.91 -14.99 -26.24
C TRP A 7 49.47 -15.21 -25.76
N ILE A 8 48.62 -15.54 -26.74
CA ILE A 8 47.56 -16.55 -26.66
C ILE A 8 48.25 -17.92 -26.64
N GLU A 9 47.97 -18.76 -25.64
CA GLU A 9 48.10 -20.20 -25.78
C GLU A 9 47.04 -20.92 -24.94
N GLN A 10 46.16 -21.64 -25.63
CA GLN A 10 45.16 -22.53 -25.05
C GLN A 10 45.85 -23.80 -24.52
N GLN A 11 45.58 -24.18 -23.27
CA GLN A 11 45.54 -25.61 -22.90
C GLN A 11 44.37 -25.90 -21.94
N ASN A 12 43.46 -26.72 -22.43
CA ASN A 12 42.54 -27.53 -21.65
C ASN A 12 43.31 -28.46 -20.72
N SER A 13 42.86 -28.61 -19.46
CA SER A 13 42.65 -29.91 -18.79
C SER A 13 42.21 -29.71 -17.34
N SER A 14 40.89 -29.85 -17.13
CA SER A 14 40.26 -30.58 -16.04
C SER A 14 41.13 -31.02 -14.84
N HIS A 15 40.94 -30.36 -13.69
CA HIS A 15 40.89 -31.08 -12.41
C HIS A 15 39.71 -30.59 -11.58
N LEU A 16 38.76 -31.52 -11.42
CA LEU A 16 37.52 -31.44 -10.69
C LEU A 16 37.79 -31.22 -9.20
N LEU A 17 37.56 -30.00 -8.71
CA LEU A 17 37.07 -29.81 -7.35
C LEU A 17 35.58 -29.48 -7.45
N LYS A 18 34.77 -30.53 -7.47
CA LYS A 18 33.32 -30.46 -7.29
C LYS A 18 33.04 -29.80 -5.93
N LYS A 19 32.84 -28.48 -5.93
CA LYS A 19 32.06 -27.84 -4.87
C LYS A 19 30.68 -28.52 -4.84
N PRO A 20 30.16 -28.90 -3.66
CA PRO A 20 28.84 -29.49 -3.57
C PRO A 20 27.82 -28.52 -4.17
N ARG A 21 27.16 -29.00 -5.21
CA ARG A 21 26.15 -28.30 -6.00
C ARG A 21 24.92 -28.03 -5.14
N ILE A 22 24.94 -26.94 -4.39
CA ILE A 22 23.74 -26.28 -3.84
C ILE A 22 23.26 -25.25 -4.87
N GLU A 23 23.16 -25.67 -6.13
CA GLU A 23 22.68 -24.83 -7.24
C GLU A 23 21.71 -25.69 -8.01
N ASN A 24 20.45 -25.68 -7.58
CA ASN A 24 19.30 -26.09 -8.40
C ASN A 24 17.95 -25.59 -7.83
N ASN A 25 17.92 -24.83 -6.73
CA ASN A 25 16.68 -24.26 -6.18
C ASN A 25 16.61 -22.71 -6.16
N LEU A 26 17.66 -22.01 -6.62
CA LEU A 26 17.67 -20.54 -6.67
C LEU A 26 17.10 -20.00 -8.00
N ALA A 27 17.37 -20.67 -9.12
CA ALA A 27 16.94 -20.25 -10.45
C ALA A 27 15.43 -20.39 -10.72
N SER A 28 14.69 -21.16 -9.92
CA SER A 28 13.22 -21.26 -10.01
C SER A 28 12.51 -20.18 -9.18
N LYS A 29 13.10 -19.75 -8.05
CA LYS A 29 12.55 -18.70 -7.18
C LYS A 29 12.65 -17.29 -7.79
N GLN A 30 13.66 -17.06 -8.63
CA GLN A 30 13.86 -15.79 -9.33
C GLN A 30 12.76 -15.48 -10.37
N LYS A 31 12.03 -16.50 -10.86
CA LYS A 31 11.06 -16.36 -11.95
C LYS A 31 9.73 -15.74 -11.52
N PHE A 32 9.27 -15.97 -10.30
CA PHE A 32 7.91 -15.60 -9.91
C PHE A 32 7.69 -14.09 -9.87
N TYR A 33 8.57 -13.34 -9.19
CA TYR A 33 8.44 -11.89 -9.08
C TYR A 33 8.76 -11.19 -10.40
N GLU A 34 9.71 -11.73 -11.18
CA GLU A 34 10.04 -11.26 -12.52
C GLU A 34 8.86 -11.43 -13.48
N GLU A 35 8.11 -12.53 -13.39
CA GLU A 35 6.92 -12.76 -14.19
C GLU A 35 5.82 -11.74 -13.88
N ILE A 36 5.52 -11.50 -12.60
CA ILE A 36 4.57 -10.46 -12.17
C ILE A 36 5.01 -9.08 -12.69
N TYR A 37 6.28 -8.75 -12.50
CA TYR A 37 6.84 -7.47 -12.93
C TYR A 37 6.76 -7.30 -14.45
N SER A 38 7.13 -8.33 -15.20
CA SER A 38 7.07 -8.32 -16.67
C SER A 38 5.65 -8.14 -17.19
N THR A 39 4.66 -8.74 -16.52
CA THR A 39 3.24 -8.61 -16.89
C THR A 39 2.74 -7.19 -16.64
N ILE A 40 3.10 -6.58 -15.52
CA ILE A 40 2.78 -5.17 -15.23
C ILE A 40 3.42 -4.26 -16.28
N GLN A 41 4.67 -4.53 -16.65
CA GLN A 41 5.39 -3.76 -17.65
C GLN A 41 4.81 -3.92 -19.06
N ASP A 42 4.31 -5.11 -19.41
CA ASP A 42 3.61 -5.34 -20.68
C ASP A 42 2.32 -4.51 -20.75
N ILE A 43 1.49 -4.55 -19.70
CA ILE A 43 0.27 -3.74 -19.58
C ILE A 43 0.60 -2.25 -19.73
N TYR A 44 1.66 -1.78 -19.06
CA TYR A 44 2.13 -0.39 -19.19
C TYR A 44 2.51 -0.04 -20.63
N SER A 45 3.26 -0.92 -21.31
CA SER A 45 3.69 -0.70 -22.69
C SER A 45 2.52 -0.71 -23.69
N ARG A 46 1.53 -1.59 -23.48
CA ARG A 46 0.29 -1.66 -24.27
C ARG A 46 -0.57 -0.42 -24.05
N ALA A 47 -0.65 0.07 -22.82
CA ALA A 47 -1.35 1.31 -22.49
C ALA A 47 -0.71 2.54 -23.17
N ALA A 48 0.62 2.58 -23.26
CA ALA A 48 1.36 3.64 -23.92
C ALA A 48 1.08 3.68 -25.44
N ARG A 49 0.97 2.50 -26.08
CA ARG A 49 0.69 2.38 -27.53
C ARG A 49 -0.79 2.54 -27.88
N SER A 50 -1.69 2.26 -26.94
CA SER A 50 -3.14 2.27 -27.19
C SER A 50 -3.72 3.69 -27.24
N THR A 51 -4.39 4.04 -28.34
CA THR A 51 -5.14 5.31 -28.50
C THR A 51 -6.64 5.16 -28.24
N SER A 52 -7.18 3.93 -28.21
CA SER A 52 -8.60 3.68 -28.04
C SER A 52 -9.00 3.57 -26.56
N TYR A 53 -10.05 4.29 -26.16
CA TYR A 53 -10.62 4.21 -24.81
C TYR A 53 -11.09 2.79 -24.45
N LYS A 54 -11.69 2.07 -25.42
CA LYS A 54 -12.15 0.68 -25.20
C LYS A 54 -11.00 -0.24 -24.84
N THR A 55 -9.86 -0.11 -25.52
CA THR A 55 -8.66 -0.89 -25.23
C THR A 55 -8.05 -0.53 -23.88
N LEU A 56 -8.06 0.76 -23.51
CA LEU A 56 -7.64 1.21 -22.17
C LEU A 56 -8.51 0.62 -21.06
N LEU A 57 -9.83 0.50 -21.26
CA LEU A 57 -10.74 -0.15 -20.31
C LEU A 57 -10.46 -1.65 -20.15
N VAL A 58 -10.07 -2.34 -21.21
CA VAL A 58 -9.69 -3.77 -21.14
C VAL A 58 -8.40 -3.92 -20.33
N LEU A 59 -7.38 -3.09 -20.61
CA LEU A 59 -6.12 -3.09 -19.87
C LEU A 59 -6.30 -2.76 -18.38
N ASP A 60 -7.25 -1.87 -18.06
CA ASP A 60 -7.60 -1.52 -16.68
C ASP A 60 -8.23 -2.71 -15.94
N LYS A 61 -9.06 -3.51 -16.62
CA LYS A 61 -9.59 -4.77 -16.07
C LYS A 61 -8.49 -5.80 -15.86
N GLU A 62 -7.62 -6.01 -16.87
CA GLU A 62 -6.47 -6.93 -16.77
C GLU A 62 -5.57 -6.56 -15.58
N LEU A 63 -5.30 -5.26 -15.37
CA LEU A 63 -4.51 -4.79 -14.23
C LEU A 63 -5.22 -5.10 -12.89
N ASN A 64 -6.52 -4.83 -12.78
CA ASN A 64 -7.29 -5.08 -11.56
C ASN A 64 -7.37 -6.58 -11.22
N GLU A 65 -7.51 -7.45 -12.21
CA GLU A 65 -7.44 -8.90 -12.03
C GLU A 65 -6.06 -9.34 -11.52
N LEU A 66 -5.00 -8.74 -12.05
CA LEU A 66 -3.62 -8.99 -11.60
C LEU A 66 -3.38 -8.49 -10.17
N VAL A 67 -3.96 -7.35 -9.77
CA VAL A 67 -3.94 -6.87 -8.38
C VAL A 67 -4.60 -7.89 -7.46
N LEU A 68 -5.82 -8.34 -7.78
CA LEU A 68 -6.56 -9.28 -6.96
C LEU A 68 -5.80 -10.61 -6.80
N LYS A 69 -5.24 -11.13 -7.90
CA LYS A 69 -4.43 -12.34 -7.90
C LYS A 69 -3.16 -12.17 -7.06
N ASN A 70 -2.50 -11.02 -7.15
CA ASN A 70 -1.30 -10.76 -6.36
C ASN A 70 -1.60 -10.63 -4.87
N THR A 71 -2.63 -9.88 -4.49
CA THR A 71 -3.02 -9.71 -3.08
C THR A 71 -3.36 -11.05 -2.44
N THR A 72 -4.14 -11.89 -3.12
CA THR A 72 -4.48 -13.24 -2.63
C THR A 72 -3.24 -14.13 -2.50
N LEU A 73 -2.31 -14.08 -3.46
CA LEU A 73 -1.04 -14.82 -3.39
C LEU A 73 -0.16 -14.33 -2.23
N PHE A 74 0.00 -13.02 -2.06
CA PHE A 74 0.82 -12.44 -1.00
C PHE A 74 0.25 -12.67 0.39
N ASP A 75 -1.08 -12.65 0.55
CA ASP A 75 -1.72 -12.87 1.86
C ASP A 75 -1.69 -14.35 2.29
N SER A 76 -1.67 -15.27 1.31
CA SER A 76 -1.51 -16.71 1.59
C SER A 76 -0.07 -17.11 1.96
N LEU A 77 0.92 -16.29 1.59
CA LEU A 77 2.34 -16.53 1.85
C LEU A 77 2.73 -16.05 3.25
N LYS A 78 2.57 -16.91 4.27
CA LYS A 78 3.16 -16.67 5.60
C LYS A 78 4.63 -17.10 5.61
N ILE A 79 5.54 -16.13 5.53
CA ILE A 79 6.98 -16.41 5.58
C ILE A 79 7.42 -16.62 7.03
N THR A 80 7.68 -17.88 7.37
CA THR A 80 8.41 -18.27 8.58
C THR A 80 9.89 -18.36 8.23
N GLY A 81 10.69 -17.39 8.67
CA GLY A 81 12.11 -17.28 8.33
C GLY A 81 12.85 -16.27 9.20
N THR A 82 14.11 -16.02 8.88
CA THR A 82 14.92 -14.96 9.52
C THR A 82 14.36 -13.57 9.19
N GLU A 83 14.60 -12.61 10.08
CA GLU A 83 14.12 -11.22 9.96
C GLU A 83 14.49 -10.59 8.60
N ASP A 84 15.73 -10.81 8.14
CA ASP A 84 16.21 -10.35 6.84
C ASP A 84 15.38 -10.90 5.66
N LEU A 85 14.91 -12.15 5.76
CA LEU A 85 14.13 -12.80 4.71
C LEU A 85 12.70 -12.21 4.64
N GLN A 86 12.15 -11.84 5.80
CA GLN A 86 10.85 -11.17 5.91
C GLN A 86 10.95 -9.75 5.34
N MET A 87 11.97 -8.97 5.74
CA MET A 87 12.23 -7.64 5.19
C MET A 87 12.44 -7.66 3.67
N HIS A 88 13.15 -8.67 3.14
CA HIS A 88 13.35 -8.81 1.70
C HIS A 88 12.02 -9.03 0.96
N PHE A 89 11.15 -9.89 1.48
CA PHE A 89 9.84 -10.15 0.87
C PHE A 89 8.91 -8.94 0.94
N ASP A 90 8.89 -8.23 2.07
CA ASP A 90 8.13 -7.00 2.22
C ASP A 90 8.62 -5.91 1.25
N GLY A 91 9.94 -5.83 1.05
CA GLY A 91 10.54 -4.98 0.03
C GLY A 91 10.06 -5.32 -1.39
N ILE A 92 9.99 -6.60 -1.74
CA ILE A 92 9.47 -7.05 -3.04
C ILE A 92 7.98 -6.70 -3.17
N LYS A 93 7.17 -6.93 -2.14
CA LYS A 93 5.73 -6.57 -2.12
C LYS A 93 5.54 -5.07 -2.33
N LEU A 94 6.37 -4.26 -1.69
CA LEU A 94 6.37 -2.80 -1.85
C LEU A 94 6.70 -2.38 -3.29
N ILE A 95 7.76 -2.95 -3.88
CA ILE A 95 8.19 -2.62 -5.26
C ILE A 95 7.07 -2.94 -6.27
N ILE A 96 6.48 -4.12 -6.15
CA ILE A 96 5.37 -4.55 -7.03
C ILE A 96 4.16 -3.63 -6.84
N SER A 97 3.79 -3.33 -5.60
CA SER A 97 2.65 -2.45 -5.28
C SER A 97 2.85 -1.04 -5.85
N LYS A 98 4.07 -0.49 -5.72
CA LYS A 98 4.42 0.81 -6.29
C LYS A 98 4.28 0.79 -7.81
N LYS A 99 4.75 -0.26 -8.48
CA LYS A 99 4.67 -0.36 -9.95
C LYS A 99 3.24 -0.48 -10.47
N ILE A 100 2.39 -1.21 -9.74
CA ILE A 100 0.96 -1.29 -10.02
C ILE A 100 0.32 0.09 -9.88
N ALA A 101 0.62 0.83 -8.81
CA ALA A 101 0.09 2.18 -8.58
C ALA A 101 0.51 3.16 -9.67
N GLU A 102 1.78 3.12 -10.11
CA GLU A 102 2.27 3.92 -11.23
C GLU A 102 1.51 3.62 -12.52
N THR A 103 1.29 2.33 -12.82
CA THR A 103 0.59 1.88 -14.03
C THR A 103 -0.89 2.24 -14.00
N SER A 104 -1.54 2.10 -12.85
CA SER A 104 -2.94 2.50 -12.63
C SER A 104 -3.13 4.01 -12.82
N LYS A 105 -2.24 4.83 -12.22
CA LYS A 105 -2.25 6.28 -12.42
C LYS A 105 -2.08 6.66 -13.89
N TYR A 106 -1.16 5.99 -14.59
CA TYR A 106 -0.93 6.23 -16.02
C TYR A 106 -2.17 5.90 -16.87
N LEU A 107 -2.80 4.74 -16.63
CA LEU A 107 -4.05 4.35 -17.29
C LEU A 107 -5.19 5.33 -17.01
N ALA A 108 -5.33 5.81 -15.77
CA ALA A 108 -6.33 6.81 -15.40
C ALA A 108 -6.14 8.14 -16.15
N SER A 109 -4.89 8.64 -16.22
CA SER A 109 -4.58 9.85 -17.00
C SER A 109 -4.86 9.67 -18.49
N ARG A 110 -4.52 8.51 -19.06
CA ARG A 110 -4.80 8.21 -20.48
C ARG A 110 -6.30 8.14 -20.76
N LYS A 111 -7.08 7.50 -19.88
CA LYS A 111 -8.54 7.44 -19.96
C LYS A 111 -9.17 8.84 -19.96
N ALA A 112 -8.74 9.71 -19.05
CA ALA A 112 -9.21 11.09 -18.97
C ALA A 112 -8.93 11.87 -20.27
N ASN A 113 -7.71 11.75 -20.81
CA ASN A 113 -7.34 12.44 -22.06
C ASN A 113 -8.09 11.89 -23.29
N SER A 114 -8.41 10.59 -23.31
CA SER A 114 -9.20 10.01 -24.41
C SER A 114 -10.69 10.32 -24.32
N ALA A 115 -11.20 10.60 -23.12
CA ALA A 115 -12.60 11.01 -22.91
C ALA A 115 -12.83 12.50 -23.20
N SER A 116 -11.77 13.32 -23.17
CA SER A 116 -11.85 14.75 -23.50
C SER A 116 -11.74 15.05 -25.00
N LEU A 117 -11.63 14.03 -25.86
CA LEU A 117 -11.80 14.23 -27.30
C LEU A 117 -13.30 14.46 -27.56
N GLU A 118 -13.61 15.74 -27.70
CA GLU A 118 -14.85 16.36 -28.15
C GLU A 118 -15.56 15.48 -29.20
N ILE A 119 -16.57 14.73 -28.75
CA ILE A 119 -17.54 14.14 -29.67
C ILE A 119 -18.40 15.32 -30.12
N GLU A 120 -17.97 15.95 -31.20
CA GLU A 120 -18.79 16.88 -31.97
C GLU A 120 -19.98 16.06 -32.51
N LEU A 121 -21.06 16.01 -31.74
CA LEU A 121 -22.33 15.42 -32.16
C LEU A 121 -22.86 16.29 -33.30
N GLU A 122 -22.53 15.94 -34.54
CA GLU A 122 -23.16 16.55 -35.69
C GLU A 122 -24.68 16.39 -35.56
N PRO A 123 -25.47 17.47 -35.65
CA PRO A 123 -26.92 17.36 -35.61
C PRO A 123 -27.38 16.54 -36.82
N GLN A 124 -28.00 15.39 -36.57
CA GLN A 124 -28.63 14.59 -37.62
C GLN A 124 -29.62 15.46 -38.39
N ARG A 125 -29.40 15.62 -39.70
CA ARG A 125 -30.34 16.35 -40.57
C ARG A 125 -31.70 15.63 -40.56
N PRO A 126 -32.83 16.34 -40.40
CA PRO A 126 -34.14 15.71 -40.44
C PRO A 126 -34.40 15.16 -41.84
N VAL A 127 -34.52 13.84 -41.95
CA VAL A 127 -34.95 13.17 -43.18
C VAL A 127 -36.45 13.46 -43.33
N SER A 128 -36.82 14.27 -44.32
CA SER A 128 -38.23 14.58 -44.58
C SER A 128 -38.94 13.35 -45.17
N PHE A 129 -39.74 12.67 -44.36
CA PHE A 129 -40.65 11.65 -44.85
C PHE A 129 -41.92 12.28 -45.42
N LYS A 130 -42.35 11.75 -46.58
CA LYS A 130 -43.52 12.18 -47.33
C LYS A 130 -44.79 11.87 -46.50
N LYS A 131 -45.61 12.89 -46.27
CA LYS A 131 -46.84 12.86 -45.45
C LYS A 131 -47.82 11.74 -45.84
N VAL A 132 -48.13 10.87 -44.89
CA VAL A 132 -49.39 10.12 -44.80
C VAL A 132 -50.14 10.74 -43.61
N VAL A 133 -51.20 11.48 -43.91
CA VAL A 133 -51.80 12.50 -43.01
C VAL A 133 -52.54 11.90 -41.80
N GLU A 134 -52.89 10.62 -41.83
CA GLU A 134 -53.70 9.99 -40.79
C GLU A 134 -52.88 9.31 -39.68
N ASN A 135 -51.67 8.82 -39.99
CA ASN A 135 -50.76 8.25 -39.00
C ASN A 135 -49.96 9.29 -38.21
N GLN A 136 -49.87 10.55 -38.69
CA GLN A 136 -49.11 11.59 -38.01
C GLN A 136 -49.74 12.04 -36.68
N ILE A 137 -51.08 12.04 -36.59
CA ILE A 137 -51.77 12.43 -35.36
C ILE A 137 -51.57 11.35 -34.29
N LEU A 138 -51.71 10.07 -34.68
CA LEU A 138 -51.46 8.92 -33.81
C LEU A 138 -49.98 8.79 -33.41
N GLU A 139 -49.04 9.02 -34.32
CA GLU A 139 -47.60 9.07 -33.97
C GLU A 139 -47.28 10.24 -33.04
N GLN A 140 -47.91 11.39 -33.22
CA GLN A 140 -47.66 12.59 -32.41
C GLN A 140 -48.24 12.44 -30.99
N GLU A 141 -49.41 11.82 -30.85
CA GLU A 141 -49.96 11.43 -29.56
C GLU A 141 -49.15 10.30 -28.90
N SER A 142 -48.70 9.30 -29.68
CA SER A 142 -47.86 8.23 -29.14
C SER A 142 -46.48 8.76 -28.70
N ARG A 143 -45.89 9.69 -29.46
CA ARG A 143 -44.65 10.38 -29.07
C ARG A 143 -44.85 11.25 -27.84
N SER A 144 -45.93 12.01 -27.72
CA SER A 144 -46.17 12.83 -26.53
C SER A 144 -46.37 11.98 -25.27
N ILE A 145 -47.02 10.82 -25.40
CA ILE A 145 -47.19 9.85 -24.31
C ILE A 145 -45.85 9.20 -23.93
N VAL A 146 -45.04 8.80 -24.93
CA VAL A 146 -43.72 8.20 -24.69
C VAL A 146 -42.75 9.22 -24.10
N GLU A 147 -42.76 10.47 -24.57
CA GLU A 147 -41.96 11.56 -24.03
C GLU A 147 -42.40 11.92 -22.60
N ALA A 148 -43.71 11.90 -22.30
CA ALA A 148 -44.22 12.08 -20.95
C ALA A 148 -43.82 10.92 -20.02
N MET A 149 -43.87 9.67 -20.48
CA MET A 149 -43.40 8.50 -19.72
C MET A 149 -41.90 8.54 -19.48
N GLN A 150 -41.11 8.94 -20.48
CA GLN A 150 -39.65 9.11 -20.34
C GLN A 150 -39.32 10.27 -19.40
N TYR A 151 -40.13 11.33 -19.39
CA TYR A 151 -40.00 12.44 -18.45
C TYR A 151 -40.28 11.99 -17.02
N GLU A 152 -41.34 11.22 -16.77
CA GLU A 152 -41.61 10.66 -15.43
C GLU A 152 -40.51 9.72 -14.96
N ALA A 153 -40.02 8.84 -15.84
CA ALA A 153 -38.91 7.94 -15.51
C ALA A 153 -37.62 8.72 -15.21
N THR A 154 -37.35 9.79 -15.95
CA THR A 154 -36.18 10.66 -15.73
C THR A 154 -36.31 11.46 -14.44
N ARG A 155 -37.51 11.97 -14.14
CA ARG A 155 -37.82 12.66 -12.88
C ARG A 155 -37.66 11.74 -11.68
N GLN A 156 -38.13 10.49 -11.77
CA GLN A 156 -37.90 9.49 -10.72
C GLN A 156 -36.42 9.16 -10.54
N ARG A 157 -35.64 9.09 -11.62
CA ARG A 157 -34.18 8.91 -11.53
C ARG A 157 -33.50 10.10 -10.87
N LEU A 158 -33.90 11.33 -11.19
CA LEU A 158 -33.39 12.55 -10.56
C LEU A 158 -33.68 12.56 -9.06
N LEU A 159 -34.91 12.24 -8.65
CA LEU A 159 -35.26 12.14 -7.22
C LEU A 159 -34.45 11.06 -6.49
N LYS A 160 -34.15 9.94 -7.15
CA LYS A 160 -33.27 8.91 -6.59
C LYS A 160 -31.83 9.40 -6.44
N ILE A 161 -31.32 10.14 -7.43
CA ILE A 161 -29.98 10.73 -7.36
C ILE A 161 -29.91 11.74 -6.20
N GLU A 162 -30.93 12.58 -6.04
CA GLU A 162 -31.00 13.56 -4.96
C GLU A 162 -31.05 12.87 -3.58
N ALA A 163 -31.83 11.80 -3.44
CA ALA A 163 -31.86 11.00 -2.22
C ALA A 163 -30.50 10.35 -1.90
N VAL A 164 -29.79 9.84 -2.91
CA VAL A 164 -28.43 9.30 -2.75
C VAL A 164 -27.44 10.39 -2.36
N GLN A 165 -27.50 11.57 -2.98
CA GLN A 165 -26.64 12.70 -2.64
C GLN A 165 -26.85 13.16 -1.20
N LYS A 166 -28.10 13.19 -0.73
CA LYS A 166 -28.42 13.51 0.67
C LYS A 166 -27.84 12.47 1.63
N ALA A 167 -27.98 11.18 1.33
CA ALA A 167 -27.42 10.11 2.14
C ALA A 167 -25.87 10.11 2.16
N ILE A 168 -25.23 10.51 1.05
CA ILE A 168 -23.77 10.71 1.00
C ILE A 168 -23.38 11.88 1.92
N HIS A 169 -24.10 13.00 1.85
CA HIS A 169 -23.82 14.17 2.66
C HIS A 169 -23.96 13.88 4.16
N GLU A 170 -25.02 13.19 4.58
CA GLU A 170 -25.22 12.76 5.97
C GLU A 170 -24.09 11.83 6.44
N ASN A 171 -23.65 10.88 5.60
CA ASN A 171 -22.52 10.01 5.94
C ASN A 171 -21.19 10.75 6.04
N LEU A 172 -20.98 11.80 5.23
CA LEU A 172 -19.77 12.64 5.33
C LEU A 172 -19.77 13.42 6.64
N MET A 173 -20.89 14.02 7.03
CA MET A 173 -21.02 14.71 8.32
C MET A 173 -20.76 13.77 9.51
N LEU A 174 -21.32 12.55 9.49
CA LEU A 174 -21.04 11.55 10.52
C LEU A 174 -19.58 11.09 10.54
N GLN A 175 -18.90 11.08 9.40
CA GLN A 175 -17.47 10.74 9.33
C GLN A 175 -16.61 11.87 9.88
N ASP A 176 -16.93 13.13 9.60
CA ASP A 176 -16.22 14.28 10.16
C ASP A 176 -16.32 14.30 11.70
N GLU A 177 -17.51 14.07 12.27
CA GLU A 177 -17.68 13.95 13.72
C GLU A 177 -16.83 12.82 14.34
N ARG A 178 -16.69 11.69 13.63
CA ARG A 178 -15.82 10.59 14.06
C ARG A 178 -14.34 10.96 13.99
N ILE A 179 -13.92 11.68 12.96
CA ILE A 179 -12.55 12.13 12.79
C ILE A 179 -12.18 13.10 13.93
N ASP A 180 -13.05 14.04 14.26
CA ASP A 180 -12.83 14.96 15.39
C ASP A 180 -12.73 14.21 16.73
N SER A 181 -13.55 13.18 16.94
CA SER A 181 -13.45 12.31 18.11
C SER A 181 -12.12 11.54 18.17
N ILE A 182 -11.59 11.09 17.02
CA ILE A 182 -10.29 10.40 16.97
C ILE A 182 -9.15 11.39 17.26
N CYS A 183 -9.18 12.56 16.63
CA CYS A 183 -8.17 13.61 16.84
C CYS A 183 -8.12 14.06 18.31
N THR A 184 -9.28 14.24 18.95
CA THR A 184 -9.36 14.58 20.38
C THR A 184 -8.80 13.47 21.25
N CYS A 185 -9.19 12.21 21.06
CA CYS A 185 -8.61 11.05 21.76
C CYS A 185 -7.08 10.95 21.59
N GLN A 186 -6.57 11.18 20.37
CA GLN A 186 -5.14 11.13 20.10
C GLN A 186 -4.39 12.24 20.83
N SER A 187 -4.90 13.47 20.78
CA SER A 187 -4.30 14.61 21.50
C SER A 187 -4.26 14.40 23.02
N SER A 188 -5.33 13.85 23.62
CA SER A 188 -5.34 13.48 25.05
C SER A 188 -4.35 12.37 25.38
N THR A 189 -4.17 11.41 24.48
CA THR A 189 -3.22 10.31 24.64
C THR A 189 -1.79 10.82 24.60
N ASP A 190 -1.45 11.69 23.64
CA ASP A 190 -0.14 12.32 23.53
C ASP A 190 0.19 13.17 24.77
N GLU A 191 -0.80 13.91 25.30
CA GLU A 191 -0.64 14.66 26.54
C GLU A 191 -0.34 13.73 27.73
N LEU A 192 -1.06 12.61 27.86
CA LEU A 192 -0.82 11.62 28.90
C LEU A 192 0.57 10.97 28.79
N TYR A 193 1.01 10.61 27.58
CA TYR A 193 2.35 10.07 27.37
C TYR A 193 3.44 11.10 27.67
N SER A 194 3.23 12.37 27.32
CA SER A 194 4.16 13.45 27.64
C SER A 194 4.31 13.64 29.16
N LYS A 195 3.19 13.60 29.90
CA LYS A 195 3.17 13.67 31.37
C LYS A 195 3.85 12.46 32.00
N LEU A 196 3.51 11.24 31.57
CA LEU A 196 4.16 10.01 32.03
C LEU A 196 5.66 10.03 31.78
N ASN A 197 6.11 10.46 30.60
CA ASN A 197 7.53 10.55 30.29
C ASN A 197 8.24 11.59 31.17
N SER A 198 7.59 12.72 31.45
CA SER A 198 8.11 13.73 32.38
C SER A 198 8.21 13.18 33.82
N GLU A 199 7.21 12.46 34.30
CA GLU A 199 7.21 11.84 35.64
C GLU A 199 8.25 10.72 35.75
N ILE A 200 8.40 9.88 34.72
CA ILE A 200 9.44 8.84 34.66
C ILE A 200 10.83 9.47 34.63
N SER A 201 11.02 10.59 33.94
CA SER A 201 12.30 11.31 33.93
C SER A 201 12.66 11.86 35.30
N ILE A 202 11.66 12.33 36.06
CA ILE A 202 11.82 12.79 37.44
C ILE A 202 12.12 11.61 38.38
N ALA A 203 11.42 10.49 38.22
CA ALA A 203 11.63 9.26 39.00
C ALA A 203 13.01 8.61 38.75
N ASN A 204 13.53 8.71 37.52
CA ASN A 204 14.89 8.31 37.17
C ASN A 204 15.98 9.31 37.61
N GLY A 205 15.60 10.32 38.40
CA GLY A 205 16.47 11.36 38.91
C GLY A 205 17.74 10.80 39.56
N SER A 206 18.88 11.33 39.13
CA SER A 206 20.22 10.97 39.63
C SER A 206 20.36 11.12 41.15
N PHE A 207 19.51 11.92 41.79
CA PHE A 207 19.48 12.12 43.23
C PHE A 207 19.08 10.85 44.00
N PHE A 208 18.06 10.11 43.53
CA PHE A 208 17.66 8.86 44.19
C PHE A 208 18.75 7.80 44.10
N LYS A 209 19.40 7.68 42.93
CA LYS A 209 20.55 6.77 42.74
C LYS A 209 21.73 7.13 43.65
N ARG A 210 22.01 8.44 43.81
CA ARG A 210 23.06 8.92 44.73
C ARG A 210 22.71 8.64 46.20
N ALA A 211 21.47 8.89 46.62
CA ALA A 211 21.03 8.63 47.98
C ALA A 211 21.06 7.13 48.33
N ALA A 212 20.57 6.27 47.41
CA ALA A 212 20.61 4.82 47.58
C ALA A 212 22.07 4.30 47.71
N PHE A 213 22.99 4.82 46.88
CA PHE A 213 24.40 4.47 46.96
C PHE A 213 25.02 4.88 48.31
N THR A 214 24.73 6.07 48.82
CA THR A 214 25.21 6.53 50.13
C THR A 214 24.70 5.64 51.28
N ILE A 215 23.43 5.22 51.23
CA ILE A 215 22.87 4.30 52.24
C ILE A 215 23.58 2.94 52.20
N ILE A 216 23.81 2.39 51.01
CA ILE A 216 24.55 1.13 50.85
C ILE A 216 25.97 1.27 51.41
N LEU A 217 26.65 2.38 51.12
CA LEU A 217 27.99 2.63 51.65
C LEU A 217 27.99 2.68 53.18
N CYS A 218 27.06 3.39 53.80
CA CYS A 218 26.90 3.40 55.26
C CYS A 218 26.65 1.99 55.84
N LEU A 219 25.77 1.20 55.22
CA LEU A 219 25.49 -0.18 55.65
C LEU A 219 26.74 -1.07 55.55
N THR A 220 27.50 -0.96 54.47
CA THR A 220 28.76 -1.73 54.33
C THR A 220 29.78 -1.34 55.39
N PHE A 221 29.86 -0.05 55.74
CA PHE A 221 30.77 0.42 56.79
C PHE A 221 30.38 -0.13 58.16
N VAL A 222 29.08 -0.11 58.51
CA VAL A 222 28.58 -0.70 59.75
C VAL A 222 28.85 -2.20 59.80
N LEU A 223 28.63 -2.93 58.70
CA LEU A 223 28.91 -4.37 58.64
C LEU A 223 30.38 -4.70 58.86
N ILE A 224 31.30 -3.92 58.27
CA ILE A 224 32.75 -4.07 58.50
C ILE A 224 33.09 -3.81 59.97
N PHE A 225 32.53 -2.75 60.56
CA PHE A 225 32.76 -2.42 61.97
C PHE A 225 32.28 -3.52 62.91
N VAL A 226 31.07 -4.05 62.66
CA VAL A 226 30.50 -5.18 63.39
C VAL A 226 31.39 -6.42 63.24
N HIS A 227 31.84 -6.74 62.03
CA HIS A 227 32.72 -7.89 61.78
C HIS A 227 34.05 -7.79 62.54
N ILE A 228 34.68 -6.61 62.55
CA ILE A 228 35.92 -6.36 63.31
C ILE A 228 35.66 -6.50 64.81
N PHE A 229 34.55 -5.94 65.30
CA PHE A 229 34.20 -6.01 66.72
C PHE A 229 33.95 -7.45 67.18
N TYR A 230 33.20 -8.24 66.40
CA TYR A 230 32.96 -9.67 66.68
C TYR A 230 34.23 -10.51 66.62
N ARG A 231 35.17 -10.21 65.71
CA ARG A 231 36.49 -10.86 65.69
C ARG A 231 37.37 -10.50 66.88
N CYS A 232 37.26 -9.28 67.42
CA CYS A 232 38.01 -8.88 68.62
C CYS A 232 37.40 -9.40 69.93
N THR A 233 36.10 -9.69 69.97
CA THR A 233 35.41 -10.20 71.17
C THR A 233 35.29 -11.71 71.25
N THR A 234 35.72 -12.45 70.22
CA THR A 234 35.90 -13.90 70.29
C THR A 234 37.38 -14.21 70.56
N PRO A 235 37.82 -14.30 71.82
CA PRO A 235 39.10 -14.95 72.09
C PRO A 235 39.01 -16.38 71.59
N GLN A 236 40.03 -16.82 70.86
CA GLN A 236 40.19 -18.22 70.47
C GLN A 236 40.06 -19.09 71.74
N LEU A 237 38.98 -19.86 71.84
CA LEU A 237 38.91 -21.04 72.68
C LEU A 237 39.90 -22.04 72.08
N VAL A 238 41.09 -22.10 72.69
CA VAL A 238 41.93 -23.30 72.75
C VAL A 238 41.31 -24.25 73.76
#